data_AF-A0A0M1I3V0-F1
#
_entry.id   AF-A0A0M1I3V0-F1
#
_cell.length_a   1.000
_cell.length_b   1.000
_cell.length_c   1.000
_cell.angle_alpha   90.00
_cell.angle_beta   90.00
_cell.angle_gamma   90.00
#
_symmetry.space_group_name_H-M   'P 1'
#
loop_
_entity.id
_entity.type
_entity.pdbx_description
1 polymer ?
#
loop_
_entity_poly.entity_id
_entity_poly.type
_entity_poly.pdbx_seq_one_letter_code
_entity_poly.pdbx_strand_id
1 'polypeptide(L)'
;MIPKYCDHCWNGNDDSVFPYYGLAPHTHYKRNGNIINTVFLDASEYPSNFEPDEEFGNEQGMYTHCLHCGAGDSELINSLKEIS
;
A
#
# COMPACT_ATOMS: atom_id res chain seq x y z
N MET A 1 -10.14 6.70 -18.42
CA MET A 1 -9.14 7.63 -17.85
C MET A 1 -9.12 7.38 -16.35
N ILE A 2 -7.98 6.99 -15.80
CA ILE A 2 -7.82 6.81 -14.35
C ILE A 2 -7.76 8.21 -13.71
N PRO A 3 -8.57 8.51 -12.68
CA PRO A 3 -8.51 9.79 -11.98
C PRO A 3 -7.18 9.97 -11.24
N LYS A 4 -6.73 11.22 -11.09
CA LYS A 4 -5.51 11.56 -10.34
C LYS A 4 -5.63 11.21 -8.86
N TYR A 5 -6.81 11.39 -8.27
CA TYR A 5 -7.15 10.97 -6.91
C TYR A 5 -8.68 10.97 -6.72
N CYS A 6 -9.14 10.50 -5.55
CA CYS A 6 -10.50 10.67 -5.03
C CYS A 6 -10.44 11.01 -3.54
N ASP A 7 -11.60 11.19 -2.89
CA ASP A 7 -11.70 11.51 -1.46
C ASP A 7 -11.01 10.50 -0.53
N HIS A 8 -10.82 9.25 -0.99
CA HIS A 8 -10.16 8.18 -0.23
C HIS A 8 -8.64 8.15 -0.38
N CYS A 9 -8.07 8.86 -1.35
CA CYS A 9 -6.63 8.82 -1.62
C CYS A 9 -5.99 10.19 -1.84
N TRP A 10 -6.72 11.28 -1.64
CA TRP A 10 -6.16 12.62 -1.74
C TRP A 10 -5.11 12.85 -0.64
N ASN A 11 -3.91 13.25 -1.05
CA ASN A 11 -2.80 13.50 -0.14
C ASN A 11 -2.78 14.93 0.46
N GLY A 12 -3.78 15.75 0.16
CA GLY A 12 -3.83 17.15 0.59
C GLY A 12 -3.20 18.16 -0.38
N ASN A 13 -2.48 17.69 -1.40
CA ASN A 13 -1.71 18.50 -2.36
C ASN A 13 -2.07 18.18 -3.82
N ASP A 14 -3.37 18.06 -4.08
CA ASP A 14 -3.93 17.75 -5.42
C ASP A 14 -3.36 16.46 -6.05
N ASP A 15 -2.95 15.47 -5.25
CA ASP A 15 -2.40 14.22 -5.79
C ASP A 15 -2.82 13.00 -4.96
N SER A 16 -2.53 11.80 -5.46
CA SER A 16 -2.76 10.55 -4.75
C SER A 16 -1.70 10.31 -3.66
N VAL A 17 -2.09 9.65 -2.57
CA VAL A 17 -1.15 9.03 -1.61
C VAL A 17 -0.50 7.77 -2.18
N PHE A 18 -1.03 7.21 -3.26
CA PHE A 18 -0.50 6.02 -3.91
C PHE A 18 0.40 6.38 -5.11
N PRO A 19 1.45 5.57 -5.39
CA PRO A 19 1.86 4.43 -4.59
C PRO A 19 2.55 4.87 -3.28
N TYR A 20 2.55 4.01 -2.27
CA TYR A 20 3.38 4.22 -1.09
C TYR A 20 3.95 2.91 -0.56
N TYR A 21 5.18 2.97 -0.05
CA TYR A 21 5.84 1.84 0.60
C TYR A 21 5.57 1.87 2.11
N GLY A 22 5.24 0.73 2.71
CA GLY A 22 4.91 0.64 4.12
C GLY A 22 4.84 -0.79 4.65
N LEU A 23 4.38 -0.92 5.91
CA LEU A 23 4.18 -2.22 6.54
C LEU A 23 3.11 -3.01 5.80
N ALA A 24 3.36 -4.32 5.63
CA ALA A 24 2.37 -5.26 5.15
C ALA A 24 1.12 -5.24 6.05
N PRO A 25 -0.06 -5.61 5.53
CA PRO A 25 -1.29 -5.66 6.31
C PRO A 25 -1.09 -6.38 7.65
N HIS A 26 -1.46 -5.74 8.76
CA HIS A 26 -1.19 -6.24 10.10
C HIS A 26 -2.24 -5.81 11.11
N THR A 27 -2.29 -6.54 12.23
CA THR A 27 -3.10 -6.19 13.40
C THR A 27 -2.19 -5.83 14.57
N HIS A 28 -2.45 -4.66 15.18
CA HIS A 28 -1.84 -4.28 16.45
C HIS A 28 -2.70 -4.75 17.62
N TYR A 29 -2.12 -5.55 18.50
CA TYR A 29 -2.71 -5.87 19.79
C TYR A 29 -2.29 -4.82 20.80
N LYS A 30 -3.27 -4.20 21.47
CA LYS A 30 -3.05 -3.09 22.38
C LYS A 30 -3.44 -3.45 23.82
N ARG A 31 -2.67 -2.96 24.79
CA ARG A 31 -2.99 -3.01 26.22
C ARG A 31 -2.81 -1.62 26.82
N ASN A 32 -3.85 -1.11 27.48
CA ASN A 32 -3.88 0.26 28.02
C ASN A 32 -3.47 1.32 26.98
N GLY A 33 -3.95 1.19 25.74
CA GLY A 33 -3.65 2.11 24.63
C GLY A 33 -2.29 1.91 23.96
N ASN A 34 -1.37 1.16 24.56
CA ASN A 34 -0.05 0.90 24.00
C ASN A 34 -0.06 -0.37 23.13
N ILE A 35 0.61 -0.32 21.98
CA ILE A 35 0.85 -1.51 21.16
C ILE A 35 1.81 -2.41 21.93
N ILE A 36 1.37 -3.64 22.21
CA ILE A 36 2.18 -4.65 22.88
C ILE A 36 2.63 -5.76 21.92
N ASN A 37 1.93 -5.90 20.78
CA ASN A 37 2.30 -6.84 19.74
C ASN A 37 1.77 -6.38 18.38
N THR A 38 2.46 -6.81 17.32
CA THR A 38 2.06 -6.64 15.93
C THR A 38 2.11 -8.02 15.27
N VAL A 39 1.03 -8.39 14.59
CA VAL A 39 0.97 -9.63 13.82
C VAL A 39 0.62 -9.27 12.40
N PHE A 40 1.53 -9.56 11.47
CA PHE A 40 1.29 -9.46 10.04
C PHE A 40 0.27 -10.52 9.60
N LEU A 41 -0.62 -10.13 8.69
CA LEU A 41 -1.63 -11.04 8.14
C LEU A 41 -0.97 -12.04 7.20
N ASP A 42 -1.69 -13.14 6.91
CA ASP A 42 -1.25 -14.07 5.88
C ASP A 42 -1.36 -13.42 4.49
N ALA A 43 -0.48 -13.81 3.55
CA ALA A 43 -0.49 -13.27 2.19
C ALA A 43 -1.83 -13.48 1.46
N SER A 44 -2.58 -14.53 1.81
CA SER A 44 -3.93 -14.78 1.27
C SER A 44 -4.98 -13.74 1.70
N GLU A 45 -4.68 -12.93 2.72
CA GLU A 45 -5.54 -11.85 3.23
C GLU A 45 -5.11 -10.47 2.73
N TYR A 46 -4.02 -10.37 1.98
CA TYR A 46 -3.53 -9.09 1.49
C TYR A 46 -4.53 -8.45 0.51
N PRO A 47 -4.74 -7.13 0.59
CA PRO A 47 -5.59 -6.45 -0.38
C PRO A 47 -4.94 -6.49 -1.76
N SER A 48 -5.76 -6.43 -2.81
CA SER A 48 -5.29 -6.54 -4.20
C SER A 48 -4.35 -5.42 -4.66
N ASN A 49 -4.21 -4.36 -3.88
CA ASN A 49 -3.28 -3.27 -4.15
C ASN A 49 -1.97 -3.37 -3.36
N PHE A 50 -1.71 -4.45 -2.63
CA PHE A 50 -0.45 -4.61 -1.90
C PHE A 50 0.47 -5.62 -2.61
N GLU A 51 1.70 -5.20 -2.88
CA GLU A 51 2.78 -6.03 -3.41
C GLU A 51 3.86 -6.18 -2.32
N PRO A 52 4.08 -7.40 -1.79
CA PRO A 52 5.09 -7.60 -0.74
C PRO A 52 6.50 -7.41 -1.31
N ASP A 53 7.39 -6.91 -0.45
CA ASP A 53 8.83 -6.87 -0.71
C ASP A 53 9.48 -8.14 -0.13
N GLU A 54 9.82 -9.07 -1.02
CA GLU A 54 10.41 -10.36 -0.66
C GLU A 54 11.82 -10.21 -0.07
N GLU A 55 12.56 -9.13 -0.39
CA GLU A 55 13.90 -8.88 0.16
C GLU A 55 13.84 -8.58 1.66
N PHE A 56 12.72 -8.00 2.12
CA PHE A 56 12.46 -7.66 3.53
C PHE A 56 11.49 -8.63 4.20
N GLY A 57 11.40 -9.88 3.72
CA GLY A 57 10.67 -10.95 4.39
C GLY A 57 9.15 -10.77 4.38
N ASN A 58 8.59 -10.03 3.41
CA ASN A 58 7.15 -9.78 3.22
C ASN A 58 6.46 -8.98 4.34
N GLU A 59 7.19 -8.46 5.32
CA GLU A 59 6.65 -7.59 6.39
C GLU A 59 6.46 -6.14 5.92
N GLN A 60 6.98 -5.82 4.75
CA GLN A 60 6.89 -4.53 4.08
C GLN A 60 6.55 -4.72 2.61
N GLY A 61 6.15 -3.65 1.94
CA GLY A 61 5.83 -3.69 0.53
C GLY A 61 5.21 -2.41 0.03
N MET A 62 4.78 -2.45 -1.22
CA MET A 62 4.18 -1.31 -1.91
C MET A 62 2.66 -1.45 -1.94
N TYR A 63 1.96 -0.42 -1.50
CA TYR A 63 0.56 -0.24 -1.86
C TYR A 63 0.52 0.54 -3.18
N THR A 64 0.06 -0.11 -4.25
CA THR A 64 0.26 0.37 -5.62
C THR A 64 -0.79 1.39 -6.05
N HIS A 65 -2.04 1.22 -5.63
CA HIS A 65 -3.14 2.08 -6.10
C HIS A 65 -4.31 2.18 -5.12
N CYS A 66 -5.17 3.18 -5.34
CA CYS A 66 -6.41 3.35 -4.61
C CYS A 66 -7.46 2.32 -5.05
N LEU A 67 -7.94 1.48 -4.13
CA LEU A 67 -8.99 0.50 -4.41
C LEU A 67 -10.36 1.11 -4.78
N HIS A 68 -10.56 2.41 -4.56
CA HIS A 68 -11.82 3.09 -4.89
C HIS A 68 -11.84 3.71 -6.30
N CYS A 69 -10.69 4.20 -6.78
CA CYS A 69 -10.64 4.97 -8.03
C CYS A 69 -9.50 4.59 -8.98
N GLY A 70 -8.58 3.72 -8.57
CA GLY A 70 -7.42 3.28 -9.36
C GLY A 70 -6.24 4.25 -9.39
N ALA A 71 -6.34 5.43 -8.77
CA ALA A 71 -5.23 6.39 -8.70
C ALA A 71 -3.97 5.78 -8.06
N GLY A 72 -2.78 6.08 -8.60
CA GLY A 72 -1.50 5.54 -8.13
C GLY A 72 -0.93 4.42 -9.00
N ASP A 73 -1.77 3.73 -9.79
CA ASP A 73 -1.33 2.82 -10.86
C ASP A 73 -0.87 3.65 -12.07
N SER A 74 0.24 4.36 -11.92
CA SER A 74 0.80 5.12 -13.04
C SER A 74 1.54 4.16 -13.96
N GLU A 75 1.21 4.20 -15.26
CA GLU A 75 1.96 3.48 -16.31
C GLU A 75 3.47 3.72 -16.20
N LEU A 76 3.90 4.89 -15.70
CA LEU A 76 5.30 5.23 -15.46
C LEU A 76 6.00 4.29 -14.47
N ILE A 77 5.32 3.87 -13.40
CA ILE A 77 5.88 2.96 -12.39
C ILE A 77 6.02 1.56 -12.98
N ASN A 78 5.02 1.11 -13.72
CA ASN A 78 5.08 -0.18 -14.41
C ASN A 78 6.17 -0.17 -15.50
N SER A 79 6.31 0.92 -16.25
CA SER A 79 7.39 1.09 -17.22
C SER A 79 8.78 1.13 -16.58
N LEU A 80 8.93 1.62 -15.34
CA LEU A 80 10.22 1.60 -14.61
C LEU A 80 10.58 0.20 -14.09
N LYS A 81 9.60 -0.63 -13.72
CA LYS A 81 9.80 -2.03 -13.33
C LYS A 81 10.26 -2.91 -14.50
N GLU A 82 9.89 -2.58 -15.74
CA GLU A 82 10.31 -3.33 -16.93
C GLU A 82 11.77 -3.11 -17.34
N ILE A 83 12.45 -2.11 -16.76
CA ILE A 83 13.84 -1.73 -17.09
C ILE A 83 14.85 -2.19 -16.02
N SER A 84 14.38 -2.72 -14.89
CA SER A 84 15.18 -3.26 -13.77
C SER A 84 15.25 -4.78 -13.81
#